data_AF-A0A953W8V0-F1
#
_entry.id   AF-A0A953W8V0-F1
#
_cell.length_a   1.000
_cell.length_b   1.000
_cell.length_c   1.000
_cell.angle_alpha   90.00
_cell.angle_beta   90.00
_cell.angle_gamma   90.00
#
_symmetry.space_group_name_H-M   'P 1'
#
loop_
_entity.id
_entity.type
_entity.pdbx_description
1 polymer ?
#
loop_
_entity_poly.entity_id
_entity_poly.type
_entity_poly.pdbx_seq_one_letter_code
_entity_poly.pdbx_strand_id
1 'polypeptide(L)' 'MARIDLRAGDKILRYGLPIGTMTRPARQGAHIHLHNLKSDYLPAHDRVASGGVGAEP' A
#
# COMPACT_ATOMS: atom_id res chain seq x y z
N MET A 1 5.79 -11.60 7.98
CA MET A 1 5.86 -12.94 7.36
C MET A 1 4.49 -13.35 6.85
N ALA A 2 4.44 -14.11 5.76
CA ALA A 2 3.21 -14.65 5.18
C ALA A 2 2.62 -15.72 6.12
N ARG A 3 1.30 -15.64 6.39
CA ARG A 3 0.61 -16.64 7.23
C ARG A 3 0.08 -17.83 6.43
N ILE A 4 -0.06 -17.66 5.13
CA ILE A 4 -0.53 -18.64 4.15
C ILE A 4 0.32 -18.49 2.87
N ASP A 5 0.13 -19.41 1.92
CA ASP A 5 0.67 -19.21 0.58
C ASP A 5 -0.07 -18.06 -0.12
N LEU A 6 0.70 -17.17 -0.74
CA LEU A 6 0.23 -15.97 -1.42
C LEU A 6 0.66 -16.01 -2.88
N ARG A 7 -0.23 -15.57 -3.76
CA ARG A 7 0.00 -15.43 -5.20
C ARG A 7 0.25 -13.97 -5.54
N ALA A 8 0.84 -13.74 -6.71
CA ALA A 8 0.90 -12.38 -7.25
C ALA A 8 -0.53 -11.86 -7.49
N GLY A 9 -0.79 -10.61 -7.11
CA GLY A 9 -2.12 -9.99 -7.15
C GLY A 9 -2.91 -10.09 -5.84
N ASP A 10 -2.53 -10.95 -4.89
CA ASP A 10 -3.24 -11.05 -3.62
C ASP A 10 -3.14 -9.76 -2.80
N LYS A 11 -4.25 -9.36 -2.18
CA LYS A 11 -4.29 -8.22 -1.26
C LYS A 11 -3.75 -8.62 0.10
N ILE A 12 -2.82 -7.82 0.61
CA ILE A 12 -2.29 -7.97 1.96
C ILE A 12 -3.07 -7.08 2.90
N LEU A 13 -3.65 -7.71 3.91
CA LEU A 13 -4.40 -7.03 4.96
C LEU A 13 -3.53 -6.90 6.21
N ARG A 14 -3.56 -5.72 6.82
CA ARG A 14 -3.03 -5.48 8.17
C ARG A 14 -4.11 -4.82 9.00
N TYR A 15 -4.47 -5.44 10.12
CA TYR A 15 -5.59 -5.00 10.98
C TYR A 15 -6.92 -4.85 10.21
N GLY A 16 -7.16 -5.71 9.22
CA GLY A 16 -8.35 -5.67 8.37
C GLY A 16 -8.30 -4.68 7.21
N LEU A 17 -7.27 -3.82 7.14
CA LEU A 17 -7.13 -2.83 6.07
C LEU A 17 -6.20 -3.33 4.96
N PRO A 18 -6.55 -3.12 3.67
CA PRO A 18 -5.65 -3.42 2.57
C PRO A 18 -4.46 -2.46 2.57
N ILE A 19 -3.27 -3.01 2.81
CA ILE A 19 -2.03 -2.22 2.86
C ILE A 19 -1.23 -2.30 1.57
N GLY A 20 -1.48 -3.32 0.75
CA GLY A 20 -0.67 -3.60 -0.41
C GLY A 20 -1.19 -4.77 -1.23
N THR A 21 -0.60 -4.93 -2.40
CA THR A 21 -0.88 -6.00 -3.35
C THR A 21 0.42 -6.75 -3.64
N MET A 22 0.39 -8.07 -3.54
CA MET A 22 1.54 -8.92 -3.83
C MET A 22 1.99 -8.74 -5.28
N THR A 23 3.28 -8.52 -5.49
CA THR A 23 3.87 -8.42 -6.83
C THR A 23 4.53 -9.73 -7.27
N ARG A 24 4.87 -10.60 -6.31
CA ARG A 24 5.45 -11.93 -6.53
C ARG A 24 4.85 -12.93 -5.54
N PRO A 25 4.72 -14.22 -5.90
CA PRO A 25 4.22 -15.23 -4.99
C PRO A 25 5.15 -15.41 -3.78
N ALA A 26 4.58 -15.77 -2.64
CA ALA A 26 5.32 -16.02 -1.41
C ALA A 26 4.70 -17.22 -0.67
N ARG A 27 5.55 -18.17 -0.25
CA ARG A 27 5.08 -19.31 0.55
C ARG A 27 4.78 -18.89 1.99
N GLN A 28 3.99 -19.67 2.70
CA GLN A 28 3.82 -19.52 4.15
C GLN A 28 5.18 -19.40 4.85
N GLY A 29 5.30 -18.44 5.78
CA GLY A 29 6.52 -18.13 6.51
C GLY A 29 7.49 -17.17 5.79
N ALA A 30 7.31 -16.92 4.48
CA ALA A 30 8.19 -16.04 3.74
C ALA A 30 8.06 -14.56 4.16
N HIS A 31 9.13 -13.80 3.93
CA HIS A 31 9.15 -12.36 4.25
C HIS A 31 8.38 -11.55 3.23
N ILE A 32 7.48 -10.68 3.71
CA ILE A 32 6.67 -9.78 2.90
C ILE A 32 7.20 -8.37 3.09
N HIS A 33 7.71 -7.78 2.01
CA HIS A 33 8.37 -6.48 2.01
C HIS A 33 8.28 -5.85 0.60
N LEU A 34 8.83 -4.64 0.40
CA LEU A 34 8.70 -3.90 -0.87
C LEU A 34 9.15 -4.65 -2.14
N HIS A 35 10.01 -5.68 -2.02
CA HIS A 35 10.47 -6.47 -3.17
C HIS A 35 9.39 -7.44 -3.73
N ASN A 36 8.41 -7.83 -2.90
CA ASN A 36 7.32 -8.73 -3.26
C ASN A 36 5.93 -8.18 -2.92
N LEU A 37 5.86 -6.95 -2.40
CA LEU A 37 4.65 -6.22 -2.07
C LEU A 37 4.72 -4.81 -2.62
N LYS A 38 3.69 -4.40 -3.37
CA LYS A 38 3.45 -2.99 -3.70
C LYS A 38 2.48 -2.42 -2.67
N SER A 39 2.86 -1.34 -1.99
CA SER A 39 1.96 -0.63 -1.07
C SER A 39 0.81 0.03 -1.83
N ASP A 40 -0.41 -0.15 -1.33
CA ASP A 40 -1.65 0.41 -1.90
C ASP A 40 -2.11 1.66 -1.13
N TYR A 41 -1.34 2.06 -0.10
CA TYR A 41 -1.58 3.28 0.65
C TYR A 41 -1.50 4.50 -0.27
N LEU A 42 -2.56 5.31 -0.30
CA LEU A 42 -2.47 6.66 -0.82
C LEU A 42 -1.39 7.43 -0.02
N PRO A 43 -0.55 8.24 -0.69
CA PRO A 43 0.39 9.10 0.01
C PRO A 43 -0.39 9.99 0.98
N ALA A 44 -0.16 9.83 2.29
CA ALA A 44 -0.76 10.66 3.34
C ALA A 44 -0.27 12.12 3.29
N HIS A 45 0.69 12.41 2.42
CA HIS A 45 1.35 13.70 2.27
C HIS A 45 1.25 14.22 0.83
N ASP A 46 0.08 14.14 0.21
CA ASP A 46 -0.23 15.13 -0.81
C ASP A 46 -0.89 16.31 -0.10
N ARG A 47 -0.06 17.22 0.41
CA ARG A 47 -0.54 18.58 0.67
C ARG A 47 -0.72 19.18 -0.73
N VAL A 48 -1.85 18.89 -1.37
CA VAL A 48 -2.34 19.77 -2.44
C VAL A 48 -2.45 21.12 -1.77
N ALA A 49 -1.47 21.99 -1.99
CA ALA A 49 -1.64 23.41 -1.77
C ALA A 49 -2.74 23.80 -2.75
N SER A 50 -4.00 23.69 -2.32
CA SER A 50 -5.10 24.39 -2.92
C SER A 50 -4.75 25.86 -2.78
N GLY A 51 -4.12 26.41 -3.81
CA GLY A 51 -3.90 27.83 -3.99
C GLY A 51 -5.27 28.50 -3.92
N GLY A 52 -5.58 29.06 -2.76
CA GLY A 52 -6.68 29.99 -2.61
C GLY A 52 -6.30 31.26 -3.34
N VAL A 53 -6.61 31.32 -4.64
CA VAL A 53 -6.82 32.59 -5.32
C VAL A 53 -8.15 33.14 -4.80
N GLY A 54 -8.07 34.23 -4.04
CA GLY A 54 -9.26 34.82 -3.40
C GLY A 54 -8.98 36.15 -2.72
N ALA A 55 -8.98 37.20 -3.53
CA ALA A 55 -9.25 38.61 -3.22
C ALA A 55 -8.22 39.42 -2.42
N GLU A 56 -7.53 40.31 -3.14
CA GLU A 56 -6.91 41.53 -2.59
C GLU A 56 -7.82 42.73 -2.93
N PRO A 57 -8.16 43.62 -1.97
CA PRO A 57 -8.62 44.97 -2.28
C PRO A 57 -7.46 45.95 -2.51
#